data_AF-A0A9D8XFM0-F1
#
_entry.id   AF-A0A9D8XFM0-F1
#
_cell.length_a   1.000
_cell.length_b   1.000
_cell.length_c   1.000
_cell.angle_alpha   90.00
_cell.angle_beta   90.00
_cell.angle_gamma   90.00
#
_symmetry.space_group_name_H-M   'P 1'
#
loop_
_entity.id
_entity.type
_entity.pdbx_description
1 polymer ?
#
loop_
_entity_poly.entity_id
_entity_poly.type
_entity_poly.pdbx_seq_one_letter_code
_entity_poly.pdbx_strand_id
1 'polypeptide(L)' 'RVRNRCKITGRSRSYNRKFGVSRVELRDMASFGEIPGLVKSSW' A
#
# COMPACT_ATOMS: atom_id res chain seq x y z
N ARG A 1 4.70 -19.80 -11.46
CA ARG A 1 4.46 -19.53 -10.02
C ARG A 1 3.91 -18.10 -9.89
N VAL A 2 2.67 -17.91 -9.44
CA VAL A 2 2.01 -16.59 -9.38
C VAL A 2 2.52 -15.80 -8.17
N ARG A 3 2.84 -14.51 -8.34
CA ARG A 3 3.23 -13.60 -7.26
C ARG A 3 2.40 -12.33 -7.31
N ASN A 4 1.93 -11.89 -6.14
CA ASN A 4 1.28 -10.60 -6.01
C ASN A 4 2.32 -9.49 -6.15
N ARG A 5 2.04 -8.54 -7.03
CA ARG A 5 2.85 -7.35 -7.28
C ARG A 5 2.02 -6.11 -7.00
N CYS A 6 2.68 -5.04 -6.60
CA CYS A 6 2.03 -3.74 -6.49
C CYS A 6 1.35 -3.37 -7.81
N LYS A 7 0.09 -2.93 -7.78
CA LYS A 7 -0.65 -2.54 -8.98
C LYS A 7 -0.12 -1.24 -9.64
N ILE A 8 0.49 -0.35 -8.84
CA ILE A 8 1.01 0.93 -9.31
C ILE A 8 2.45 0.78 -9.81
N THR A 9 3.34 0.27 -8.95
CA THR A 9 4.79 0.22 -9.23
C THR A 9 5.33 -1.15 -9.65
N GLY A 10 4.52 -2.21 -9.63
CA GLY A 10 4.98 -3.57 -9.97
C GLY A 10 5.92 -4.22 -8.93
N ARG A 11 6.21 -3.56 -7.81
CA ARG A 11 7.11 -4.05 -6.76
C ARG A 11 6.67 -5.43 -6.24
N SER A 12 7.61 -6.38 -6.21
CA SER A 12 7.34 -7.79 -5.90
C SER A 12 7.40 -8.15 -4.41
N ARG A 13 7.92 -7.25 -3.57
CA ARG A 13 8.07 -7.43 -2.12
C ARG A 13 7.29 -6.37 -1.36
N SER A 14 6.95 -6.69 -0.11
CA SER A 14 6.21 -5.80 0.79
C SER A 14 4.86 -5.34 0.19
N TYR A 15 4.11 -6.32 -0.33
CA TYR A 15 2.79 -6.15 -0.90
C TYR A 15 1.72 -6.24 0.20
N ASN A 16 0.89 -5.20 0.31
CA ASN A 16 -0.28 -5.23 1.17
C ASN A 16 -1.47 -5.82 0.42
N ARG A 17 -2.00 -6.95 0.91
CA ARG A 17 -3.11 -7.68 0.26
C ARG A 17 -4.44 -6.92 0.29
N LYS A 18 -4.70 -6.13 1.34
CA LYS A 18 -5.97 -5.39 1.49
C LYS A 18 -6.06 -4.26 0.47
N PHE A 19 -4.95 -3.55 0.27
CA PHE A 19 -4.91 -2.36 -0.60
C PHE A 19 -4.34 -2.65 -1.99
N GLY A 20 -3.73 -3.81 -2.22
CA GLY A 20 -3.20 -4.20 -3.52
C GLY A 20 -1.95 -3.46 -3.97
N VAL A 21 -1.26 -2.80 -3.04
CA VAL A 21 -0.11 -1.93 -3.32
C VAL A 21 1.10 -2.27 -2.46
N SER A 22 2.26 -1.74 -2.82
CA SER A 22 3.46 -1.86 -2.00
C SER A 22 3.38 -0.96 -0.77
N ARG A 23 4.21 -1.24 0.23
CA ARG A 23 4.32 -0.40 1.45
C ARG A 23 4.65 1.08 1.20
N VAL A 24 5.33 1.41 0.09
CA VAL A 24 5.77 2.78 -0.22
C VAL A 24 4.56 3.58 -0.72
N GLU A 25 3.95 3.09 -1.81
CA GLU A 25 2.68 3.60 -2.33
C GLU A 25 1.60 3.69 -1.25
N LEU A 26 1.47 2.67 -0.40
CA LEU A 26 0.50 2.69 0.69
C LEU A 26 0.72 3.87 1.62
N ARG A 27 1.97 4.21 1.95
CA ARG A 27 2.31 5.32 2.83
C ARG A 27 2.08 6.66 2.16
N ASP A 28 2.42 6.77 0.88
CA ASP A 28 2.30 8.02 0.15
C ASP A 28 0.82 8.35 -0.07
N MET A 29 0.01 7.39 -0.53
CA MET A 29 -1.46 7.52 -0.62
C MET A 29 -2.11 7.82 0.74
N ALA A 30 -1.64 7.19 1.82
CA ALA A 30 -2.10 7.51 3.18
C ALA A 30 -1.77 8.94 3.60
N SER A 31 -0.61 9.45 3.18
CA SER A 31 -0.15 10.81 3.49
C SER A 31 -0.93 11.86 2.70
N PHE A 32 -1.32 11.53 1.46
CA PHE A 32 -2.20 12.36 0.64
C PHE A 32 -3.68 12.25 1.04
N GLY A 33 -4.05 11.30 1.89
CA GLY A 33 -5.44 11.08 2.31
C GLY A 33 -6.32 10.38 1.26
N GLU A 34 -5.71 9.72 0.28
CA GLU A 34 -6.45 8.99 -0.78
C GLU A 34 -7.10 7.70 -0.27
N ILE A 35 -6.63 7.17 0.86
CA ILE A 35 -7.16 5.94 1.46
C ILE A 35 -8.16 6.29 2.56
N PRO A 36 -9.47 6.04 2.36
CA PRO A 36 -10.48 6.40 3.34
C PRO A 36 -10.30 5.58 4.63
N GLY A 37 -10.35 6.26 5.77
CA GLY A 37 -10.26 5.65 7.10
C GLY A 37 -8.85 5.19 7.50
N LEU A 38 -7.81 5.51 6.74
CA LEU A 38 -6.42 5.23 7.12
C LEU A 38 -5.83 6.41 7.88
N VAL A 39 -5.58 6.23 9.19
CA VAL A 39 -4.98 7.23 10.06
C VAL A 39 -3.65 6.73 10.62
N LYS A 40 -2.73 7.66 10.92
CA LYS A 40 -1.51 7.34 11.66
C LYS A 40 -1.89 6.98 13.10
N SER A 41 -1.40 5.83 13.58
CA SER A 41 -1.57 5.44 14.97
C SER A 41 -0.75 6.34 15.89
N SER A 42 -1.33 6.74 17.03
CA SER A 42 -0.72 7.64 18.02
C SER A 42 -0.78 7.07 19.45
N TRP A 43 -0.68 5.75 19.57
CA TRP A 43 -0.39 5.09 20.85
C TRP A 43 1.12 5.07 21.11
#